data_AF-A0A6G0VJ65-F1
#
_entry.id   AF-A0A6G0VJ65-F1
#
_cell.length_a   1.000
_cell.length_b   1.000
_cell.length_c   1.000
_cell.angle_alpha   90.00
_cell.angle_beta   90.00
_cell.angle_gamma   90.00
#
_symmetry.space_group_name_H-M   'P 1'
#
loop_
_entity.id
_entity.type
_entity.pdbx_description
1 polymer ?
#
loop_
_entity_poly.entity_id
_entity_poly.type
_entity_poly.pdbx_seq_one_letter_code
_entity_poly.pdbx_strand_id
1 'polypeptide(L)'
;STMPKRKCHFSDNYTKEWSFIKRGRNEYEAHCTICTIFISVSHSGKTSIHDHNKSNTHKSNISIASSSQDISTFMVKENTPEDILVCAAELTTAYKVVNHHQSFNSLDCNTKLNSKLYPDSKIAAKQSTARTKATAIIKNILAPHSLQTIKEEIEQVPFYGVLTDASNHNAEKLFPLIIQYFSETKGMQLKLIKLNSLENETSETIVKFCINTLNNLNISLHKLIAYSADNTNTNFGGRDRHGTNNVYFKLQSILSKDIEGIGCP
;
A
#
# COMPACT_ATOMS: atom_id res chain seq x y z
N SER A 1 44.64 -10.55 -63.68
CA SER A 1 43.76 -11.04 -62.61
C SER A 1 44.15 -10.41 -61.29
N THR A 2 43.31 -9.54 -60.74
CA THR A 2 43.52 -8.93 -59.41
C THR A 2 43.32 -10.02 -58.35
N MET A 3 44.31 -10.22 -57.48
CA MET A 3 44.18 -11.16 -56.35
C MET A 3 42.99 -10.75 -55.46
N PRO A 4 42.10 -11.68 -55.06
CA PRO A 4 41.02 -11.36 -54.14
C PRO A 4 41.61 -10.94 -52.78
N LYS A 5 41.26 -9.74 -52.31
CA LYS A 5 41.67 -9.25 -50.98
C LYS A 5 41.16 -10.23 -49.91
N ARG A 6 42.09 -10.77 -49.11
CA ARG A 6 41.79 -11.73 -48.05
C ARG A 6 40.95 -11.03 -46.97
N LYS A 7 39.75 -11.55 -46.70
CA LYS A 7 38.87 -11.01 -45.65
C LYS A 7 39.45 -11.32 -44.26
N CYS A 8 39.33 -10.38 -43.34
CA CYS A 8 39.70 -10.55 -41.95
C CYS A 8 38.51 -11.08 -41.13
N HIS A 9 38.77 -11.93 -40.15
CA HIS A 9 37.76 -12.51 -39.27
C HIS A 9 37.85 -11.90 -37.86
N PHE A 10 36.77 -12.02 -37.09
CA PHE A 10 36.75 -11.69 -35.67
C PHE A 10 37.78 -12.54 -34.92
N SER A 11 38.59 -11.92 -34.08
CA SER A 11 39.55 -12.58 -33.21
C SER A 11 39.17 -12.39 -31.76
N ASP A 12 39.21 -13.47 -30.96
CA ASP A 12 38.91 -13.39 -29.52
C ASP A 12 39.85 -12.47 -28.74
N ASN A 13 41.03 -12.15 -29.31
CA ASN A 13 41.94 -11.16 -28.74
C ASN A 13 41.33 -9.75 -28.73
N TYR A 14 40.38 -9.42 -29.62
CA TYR A 14 39.67 -8.15 -29.60
C TYR A 14 38.87 -7.98 -28.30
N THR A 15 38.25 -9.06 -27.80
CA THR A 15 37.51 -9.04 -26.53
C THR A 15 38.42 -8.86 -25.32
N LYS A 16 39.68 -9.33 -25.40
CA LYS A 16 40.67 -9.16 -24.33
C LYS A 16 41.18 -7.71 -24.27
N GLU A 17 41.34 -7.08 -25.44
CA GLU A 17 41.80 -5.68 -25.53
C GLU A 17 40.67 -4.68 -25.24
N TRP A 18 39.44 -4.99 -25.68
CA TRP A 18 38.25 -4.18 -25.44
C TRP A 18 37.12 -5.07 -24.91
N SER A 19 36.90 -5.05 -23.60
CA SER A 19 35.92 -5.93 -22.92
C SER A 19 34.48 -5.76 -23.42
N PHE A 20 34.14 -4.58 -23.96
CA PHE A 20 32.85 -4.23 -24.56
C PHE A 20 32.69 -4.66 -26.02
N ILE A 21 33.74 -5.21 -26.65
CA ILE A 21 33.68 -5.77 -27.99
C ILE A 21 33.47 -7.28 -27.88
N LYS A 22 32.40 -7.78 -28.50
CA LYS A 22 32.04 -9.20 -28.55
C LYS A 22 31.95 -9.68 -29.99
N ARG A 23 31.85 -11.00 -30.19
CA ARG A 23 31.59 -11.58 -31.52
C ARG A 23 30.26 -11.04 -32.06
N GLY A 24 30.26 -10.62 -33.33
CA GLY A 24 29.06 -10.14 -34.02
C GLY A 24 28.16 -11.29 -34.51
N ARG A 25 27.24 -10.96 -35.41
CA ARG A 25 26.27 -11.93 -35.97
C ARG A 25 26.93 -13.02 -36.80
N ASN A 26 28.11 -12.74 -37.34
CA ASN A 26 28.90 -13.66 -38.14
C ASN A 26 30.40 -13.45 -37.85
N GLU A 27 31.23 -14.28 -38.47
CA GLU A 27 32.69 -14.23 -38.31
C GLU A 27 33.38 -12.97 -38.83
N TYR A 28 32.68 -12.11 -39.58
CA TYR A 28 33.21 -10.87 -40.16
C TYR A 28 32.73 -9.62 -39.43
N GLU A 29 32.03 -9.76 -38.31
CA GLU A 29 31.49 -8.66 -37.54
C GLU A 29 31.93 -8.73 -36.07
N ALA A 30 32.12 -7.55 -35.48
CA ALA A 30 32.25 -7.35 -34.05
C ALA A 30 31.00 -6.61 -33.53
N HIS A 31 30.54 -6.94 -32.32
CA HIS A 31 29.45 -6.23 -31.65
C HIS A 31 30.00 -5.34 -30.56
N CYS A 32 29.71 -4.04 -30.60
CA CYS A 32 30.02 -3.12 -29.52
C CYS A 32 28.83 -3.02 -28.57
N THR A 33 28.98 -3.49 -27.33
CA THR A 33 27.89 -3.50 -26.33
C THR A 33 27.54 -2.10 -25.82
N ILE A 34 28.45 -1.12 -25.93
CA ILE A 34 28.23 0.27 -25.53
C ILE A 34 27.36 1.01 -26.56
N CYS A 35 27.60 0.77 -27.84
CA CYS A 35 26.85 1.39 -28.93
C CYS A 35 25.69 0.54 -29.42
N THR A 36 25.62 -0.73 -29.02
CA THR A 36 24.66 -1.74 -29.52
C THR A 36 24.65 -1.83 -31.05
N ILE A 37 25.83 -1.73 -31.68
CA ILE A 37 25.99 -1.83 -33.14
C ILE A 37 26.95 -2.93 -33.55
N PHE A 38 26.80 -3.41 -34.78
CA PHE A 38 27.71 -4.34 -35.42
C PHE A 38 28.70 -3.59 -36.33
N ILE A 39 29.99 -3.87 -36.15
CA ILE A 39 31.12 -3.28 -36.86
C ILE A 39 31.68 -4.33 -37.81
N SER A 40 31.75 -4.02 -39.10
CA SER A 40 32.37 -4.92 -40.07
C SER A 40 33.90 -4.93 -39.90
N VAL A 41 34.46 -6.10 -39.63
CA VAL A 41 35.90 -6.35 -39.54
C VAL A 41 36.46 -7.02 -40.80
N SER A 42 35.61 -7.39 -41.76
CA SER A 42 35.98 -8.08 -43.01
C SER A 42 37.14 -7.45 -43.80
N HIS A 43 37.25 -6.12 -43.84
CA HIS A 43 38.21 -5.43 -44.70
C HIS A 43 39.46 -4.94 -43.96
N SER A 44 39.30 -4.57 -42.69
CA SER A 44 40.32 -3.83 -41.93
C SER A 44 40.47 -4.34 -40.50
N GLY A 45 39.83 -5.45 -40.14
CA GLY A 45 40.05 -6.17 -38.90
C GLY A 45 39.96 -5.27 -37.66
N LYS A 46 41.03 -5.30 -36.87
CA LYS A 46 41.25 -4.49 -35.67
C LYS A 46 41.11 -2.98 -35.92
N THR A 47 41.50 -2.47 -37.10
CA THR A 47 41.45 -1.03 -37.41
C THR A 47 40.01 -0.51 -37.42
N SER A 48 39.05 -1.30 -37.92
CA SER A 48 37.62 -0.93 -37.90
C SER A 48 37.11 -0.69 -36.47
N ILE A 49 37.58 -1.50 -35.51
CA ILE A 49 37.20 -1.38 -34.10
C ILE A 49 37.84 -0.14 -33.49
N HIS A 50 39.11 0.12 -33.81
CA HIS A 50 39.81 1.31 -33.34
C HIS A 50 39.20 2.61 -33.89
N ASP A 51 38.80 2.65 -35.15
CA ASP A 51 38.13 3.80 -35.75
C ASP A 51 36.74 4.02 -35.14
N HIS A 52 36.00 2.94 -34.89
CA HIS A 52 34.77 2.99 -34.12
C HIS A 52 35.00 3.59 -32.72
N ASN A 53 36.02 3.14 -31.99
CA ASN A 53 36.32 3.62 -30.65
C ASN A 53 36.68 5.12 -30.64
N LYS A 54 37.27 5.62 -31.73
CA LYS A 54 37.58 7.05 -31.91
C LYS A 54 36.38 7.91 -32.31
N SER A 55 35.31 7.30 -32.80
CA SER A 55 34.12 8.03 -33.28
C SER A 55 33.47 8.84 -32.16
N ASN A 56 32.90 10.00 -32.53
CA ASN A 56 32.19 10.87 -31.59
C ASN A 56 30.99 10.16 -30.96
N THR A 57 30.31 9.30 -31.71
CA THR A 57 29.18 8.50 -31.22
C THR A 57 29.61 7.56 -30.09
N HIS A 58 30.71 6.84 -30.27
CA HIS A 58 31.22 5.94 -29.23
C HIS A 58 31.66 6.70 -27.98
N LYS A 59 32.41 7.80 -28.14
CA LYS A 59 32.83 8.66 -27.03
C LYS A 59 31.63 9.24 -26.26
N SER A 60 30.60 9.71 -26.97
CA SER A 60 29.36 10.19 -26.37
C SER A 60 28.67 9.10 -25.56
N ASN A 61 28.53 7.90 -26.13
CA ASN A 61 27.88 6.78 -25.44
C ASN A 61 28.66 6.30 -24.21
N ILE A 62 30.01 6.32 -24.25
CA ILE A 62 30.83 6.07 -23.05
C ILE A 62 30.56 7.12 -21.97
N SER A 63 30.47 8.40 -22.35
CA SER A 63 30.19 9.48 -21.39
C SER A 63 28.80 9.33 -20.75
N ILE A 64 27.81 8.89 -21.52
CA ILE A 64 26.45 8.63 -21.02
C ILE A 64 26.45 7.41 -20.10
N ALA A 65 27.09 6.31 -20.50
CA ALA A 65 27.15 5.09 -19.70
C ALA A 65 27.93 5.28 -18.38
N SER A 66 28.94 6.15 -18.36
CA SER A 66 29.71 6.47 -17.14
C SER A 66 29.01 7.45 -16.20
N SER A 67 28.03 8.22 -16.69
CA SER A 67 27.21 9.12 -15.87
C SER A 67 25.88 8.51 -15.42
N SER A 68 25.44 7.40 -16.03
CA SER A 68 24.26 6.67 -15.59
C SER A 68 24.57 5.85 -14.34
N GLN A 69 23.87 6.12 -13.23
CA GLN A 69 23.88 5.23 -12.07
C GLN A 69 22.98 4.02 -12.31
N ASP A 70 23.40 2.86 -11.78
CA ASP A 70 22.60 1.64 -11.80
C ASP A 70 21.28 1.87 -11.04
N ILE A 71 20.15 1.45 -11.59
CA ILE A 71 18.83 1.58 -10.95
C ILE A 71 18.82 0.95 -9.54
N SER A 72 19.61 -0.10 -9.33
CA SER A 72 19.77 -0.77 -8.04
C SER A 72 20.32 0.14 -6.93
N THR A 73 21.01 1.24 -7.28
CA THR A 73 21.49 2.22 -6.28
C THR A 73 20.37 3.08 -5.71
N PHE A 74 19.29 3.28 -6.46
CA PHE A 74 18.08 3.97 -6.01
C PHE A 74 17.12 3.05 -5.27
N MET A 75 17.28 1.73 -5.44
CA MET A 75 16.51 0.74 -4.71
C MET A 75 17.13 0.47 -3.34
N VAL A 76 16.27 0.30 -2.35
CA VAL A 76 16.68 -0.18 -1.04
C VAL A 76 17.01 -1.67 -1.17
N LYS A 77 18.16 -2.10 -0.64
CA LYS A 77 18.47 -3.53 -0.53
C LYS A 77 17.64 -4.12 0.61
N GLU A 78 16.81 -5.11 0.28
CA GLU A 78 15.93 -5.78 1.23
C GLU A 78 16.70 -6.36 2.42
N ASN A 79 16.06 -6.37 3.60
CA ASN A 79 16.58 -6.97 4.83
C ASN A 79 17.88 -6.33 5.36
N THR A 80 18.10 -5.06 5.05
CA THR A 80 19.21 -4.28 5.62
C THR A 80 18.73 -3.37 6.76
N PRO A 81 19.61 -2.90 7.67
CA PRO A 81 19.22 -1.91 8.67
C PRO A 81 18.66 -0.62 8.06
N GLU A 82 19.17 -0.22 6.88
CA GLU A 82 18.65 0.91 6.12
C GLU A 82 17.21 0.66 5.65
N ASP A 83 16.92 -0.56 5.17
CA ASP A 83 15.59 -0.96 4.72
C ASP A 83 14.55 -0.87 5.84
N ILE A 84 14.89 -1.37 7.02
CA ILE A 84 14.03 -1.28 8.21
C ILE A 84 13.72 0.19 8.54
N LEU A 85 14.72 1.06 8.48
CA LEU A 85 14.55 2.49 8.77
C LEU A 85 13.72 3.21 7.70
N VAL A 86 13.91 2.87 6.42
CA VAL A 86 13.05 3.39 5.34
C VAL A 86 11.62 2.91 5.54
N CYS A 87 11.39 1.62 5.76
CA CYS A 87 10.07 1.05 6.05
C CYS A 87 9.40 1.73 7.25
N ALA A 88 10.14 1.97 8.34
CA ALA A 88 9.64 2.67 9.51
C ALA A 88 9.24 4.12 9.19
N ALA A 89 10.06 4.85 8.45
CA ALA A 89 9.76 6.23 8.05
C ALA A 89 8.53 6.31 7.13
N GLU A 90 8.39 5.34 6.23
CA GLU A 90 7.25 5.19 5.33
C GLU A 90 5.95 4.85 6.07
N LEU A 91 5.99 3.87 6.98
CA LEU A 91 4.87 3.52 7.85
C LEU A 91 4.44 4.70 8.71
N THR A 92 5.41 5.42 9.29
CA THR A 92 5.17 6.63 10.10
C THR A 92 4.51 7.73 9.27
N THR A 93 4.95 7.92 8.03
CA THR A 93 4.38 8.90 7.11
C THR A 93 2.92 8.56 6.79
N ALA A 94 2.62 7.29 6.51
CA ALA A 94 1.25 6.84 6.27
C ALA A 94 0.36 7.01 7.51
N TYR A 95 0.87 6.64 8.69
CA TYR A 95 0.17 6.83 9.96
C TYR A 95 -0.13 8.31 10.24
N LYS A 96 0.84 9.20 10.05
CA LYS A 96 0.69 10.64 10.23
C LYS A 96 -0.48 11.19 9.40
N VAL A 97 -0.60 10.78 8.15
CA VAL A 97 -1.69 11.24 7.26
C VAL A 97 -3.06 10.88 7.83
N VAL A 98 -3.21 9.66 8.34
CA VAL A 98 -4.46 9.22 8.98
C VAL A 98 -4.70 9.97 10.28
N ASN A 99 -3.70 10.02 11.16
CA ASN A 99 -3.80 10.62 12.49
C ASN A 99 -4.15 12.12 12.46
N HIS A 100 -3.69 12.84 11.45
CA HIS A 100 -3.92 14.27 11.31
C HIS A 100 -4.93 14.62 10.21
N HIS A 101 -5.70 13.65 9.72
CA HIS A 101 -6.73 13.83 8.69
C HIS A 101 -6.22 14.58 7.44
N GLN A 102 -4.97 14.31 7.05
CA GLN A 102 -4.33 15.00 5.93
C GLN A 102 -4.79 14.41 4.59
N SER A 103 -4.77 15.23 3.55
CA SER A 103 -5.03 14.74 2.21
C SER A 103 -3.91 13.81 1.75
N PHE A 104 -4.28 12.63 1.27
CA PHE A 104 -3.35 11.70 0.60
C PHE A 104 -2.69 12.32 -0.64
N ASN A 105 -3.30 13.35 -1.24
CA ASN A 105 -2.72 14.07 -2.37
C ASN A 105 -1.44 14.82 -1.98
N SER A 106 -1.28 15.16 -0.70
CA SER A 106 -0.09 15.86 -0.19
C SER A 106 1.15 14.96 -0.09
N LEU A 107 1.00 13.64 -0.16
CA LEU A 107 2.12 12.70 -0.04
C LEU A 107 3.05 12.71 -1.25
N ASP A 108 2.50 12.97 -2.45
CA ASP A 108 3.24 12.91 -3.70
C ASP A 108 4.33 13.99 -3.78
N CYS A 109 4.08 15.16 -3.17
CA CYS A 109 5.08 16.23 -3.04
C CYS A 109 5.96 16.07 -1.78
N ASN A 110 5.44 15.46 -0.71
CA ASN A 110 6.16 15.33 0.56
C ASN A 110 7.44 14.50 0.42
N THR A 111 7.37 13.33 -0.22
CA THR A 111 8.54 12.47 -0.43
C THR A 111 9.64 13.14 -1.25
N LYS A 112 9.26 13.84 -2.32
CA LYS A 112 10.19 14.64 -3.17
C LYS A 112 10.78 15.84 -2.43
N LEU A 113 10.05 16.40 -1.47
CA LEU A 113 10.51 17.51 -0.66
C LEU A 113 11.51 17.02 0.40
N ASN A 114 11.26 15.88 1.04
CA ASN A 114 12.13 15.34 2.09
C ASN A 114 13.55 15.08 1.58
N SER A 115 13.72 14.53 0.38
CA SER A 115 15.06 14.32 -0.19
C SER A 115 15.82 15.62 -0.49
N LYS A 116 15.10 16.73 -0.69
CA LYS A 116 15.70 18.06 -0.89
C LYS A 116 16.00 18.77 0.43
N LEU A 117 15.13 18.63 1.42
CA LEU A 117 15.31 19.21 2.75
C LEU A 117 16.43 18.52 3.52
N TYR A 118 16.62 17.21 3.30
CA TYR A 118 17.59 16.39 4.01
C TYR A 118 18.52 15.65 3.03
N PRO A 119 19.39 16.38 2.31
CA PRO A 119 20.22 15.82 1.23
C PRO A 119 21.27 14.79 1.72
N ASP A 120 21.61 14.82 3.00
CA ASP A 120 22.52 13.89 3.68
C ASP A 120 21.81 12.63 4.21
N SER A 121 20.48 12.62 4.24
CA SER A 121 19.69 11.51 4.77
C SER A 121 19.41 10.47 3.68
N LYS A 122 20.09 9.32 3.80
CA LYS A 122 19.81 8.15 2.95
C LYS A 122 18.37 7.65 3.07
N ILE A 123 17.76 7.79 4.26
CA ILE A 123 16.37 7.43 4.50
C ILE A 123 15.46 8.35 3.67
N ALA A 124 15.60 9.67 3.82
CA ALA A 124 14.78 10.64 3.10
C ALA A 124 14.95 10.52 1.57
N ALA A 125 16.17 10.23 1.11
CA ALA A 125 16.46 10.02 -0.31
C ALA A 125 15.77 8.78 -0.89
N LYS A 126 15.55 7.73 -0.10
CA LYS A 126 14.96 6.45 -0.53
C LYS A 126 13.49 6.26 -0.16
N GLN A 127 12.91 7.17 0.62
CA GLN A 127 11.46 7.15 0.89
C GLN A 127 10.67 7.30 -0.42
N SER A 128 9.71 6.40 -0.61
CA SER A 128 8.87 6.33 -1.82
C SER A 128 7.37 6.31 -1.49
N THR A 129 7.00 6.67 -0.26
CA THR A 129 5.61 6.68 0.24
C THR A 129 4.80 7.84 -0.33
N ALA A 130 4.48 7.71 -1.60
CA ALA A 130 3.45 8.45 -2.31
C ALA A 130 2.06 7.85 -2.01
N ARG A 131 1.02 8.39 -2.65
CA ARG A 131 -0.39 8.02 -2.40
C ARG A 131 -0.67 6.51 -2.45
N THR A 132 -0.22 5.83 -3.50
CA THR A 132 -0.51 4.40 -3.72
C THR A 132 0.10 3.55 -2.62
N LYS A 133 1.37 3.81 -2.29
CA LYS A 133 2.08 3.06 -1.26
C LYS A 133 1.51 3.33 0.13
N ALA A 134 1.22 4.58 0.47
CA ALA A 134 0.55 4.91 1.74
C ALA A 134 -0.82 4.25 1.85
N THR A 135 -1.61 4.25 0.77
CA THR A 135 -2.91 3.57 0.73
C THR A 135 -2.77 2.07 0.98
N ALA A 136 -1.78 1.42 0.35
CA ALA A 136 -1.51 0.01 0.55
C ALA A 136 -1.07 -0.30 1.99
N ILE A 137 -0.17 0.52 2.56
CA ILE A 137 0.25 0.42 3.96
C ILE A 137 -0.96 0.55 4.89
N ILE A 138 -1.81 1.55 4.68
CA ILE A 138 -2.96 1.79 5.54
C ILE A 138 -3.96 0.64 5.45
N LYS A 139 -4.32 0.20 4.23
CA LYS A 139 -5.31 -0.85 4.01
C LYS A 139 -4.85 -2.23 4.46
N ASN A 140 -3.57 -2.55 4.24
CA ASN A 140 -3.07 -3.92 4.41
C ASN A 140 -2.25 -4.11 5.68
N ILE A 141 -1.82 -3.03 6.35
CA ILE A 141 -0.98 -3.10 7.56
C ILE A 141 -1.68 -2.40 8.73
N LEU A 142 -1.89 -1.08 8.65
CA LEU A 142 -2.39 -0.30 9.79
C LEU A 142 -3.84 -0.65 10.17
N ALA A 143 -4.74 -0.75 9.20
CA ALA A 143 -6.14 -1.06 9.46
C ALA A 143 -6.34 -2.49 10.02
N PRO A 144 -5.74 -3.56 9.43
CA PRO A 144 -5.80 -4.90 10.02
C PRO A 144 -5.18 -4.97 11.41
N HIS A 145 -4.04 -4.30 11.63
CA HIS A 145 -3.41 -4.24 12.96
C HIS A 145 -4.33 -3.56 13.98
N SER A 146 -4.92 -2.41 13.63
CA SER A 146 -5.85 -1.71 14.51
C SER A 146 -7.08 -2.56 14.86
N LEU A 147 -7.64 -3.29 13.91
CA LEU A 147 -8.77 -4.20 14.18
C LEU A 147 -8.35 -5.37 15.07
N GLN A 148 -7.16 -5.91 14.87
CA GLN A 148 -6.64 -6.99 15.70
C GLN A 148 -6.42 -6.54 17.15
N THR A 149 -5.86 -5.34 17.38
CA THR A 149 -5.74 -4.75 18.72
C THR A 149 -7.11 -4.57 19.39
N ILE A 150 -8.12 -4.08 18.65
CA ILE A 150 -9.48 -3.93 19.19
C ILE A 150 -10.05 -5.30 19.61
N LYS A 151 -9.84 -6.35 18.80
CA LYS A 151 -10.30 -7.70 19.14
C LYS A 151 -9.66 -8.24 20.41
N GLU A 152 -8.34 -8.08 20.53
CA GLU A 152 -7.59 -8.50 21.72
C GLU A 152 -8.09 -7.75 22.97
N GLU A 153 -8.34 -6.44 22.87
CA GLU A 153 -8.91 -5.66 23.97
C GLU A 153 -10.34 -6.12 24.34
N ILE A 154 -11.19 -6.42 23.35
CA ILE A 154 -12.56 -6.90 23.58
C ILE A 154 -12.59 -8.30 24.20
N GLU A 155 -11.61 -9.14 23.87
CA GLU A 155 -11.48 -10.47 24.47
C GLU A 155 -11.23 -10.40 25.98
N GLN A 156 -10.54 -9.36 26.46
CA GLN A 156 -10.25 -9.16 27.88
C GLN A 156 -11.40 -8.51 28.66
N VAL A 157 -12.37 -7.87 28.00
CA VAL A 157 -13.51 -7.26 28.71
C VAL A 157 -14.65 -8.26 28.88
N PRO A 158 -15.43 -8.19 29.98
CA PRO A 158 -16.55 -9.09 30.19
C PRO A 158 -17.69 -8.82 29.20
N PHE A 159 -17.98 -7.55 28.92
CA PHE A 159 -19.11 -7.13 28.11
C PHE A 159 -18.81 -5.91 27.25
N TYR A 160 -19.57 -5.75 26.17
CA TYR A 160 -19.53 -4.58 25.31
C TYR A 160 -20.93 -4.21 24.78
N GLY A 161 -21.08 -2.96 24.34
CA GLY A 161 -22.23 -2.48 23.59
C GLY A 161 -21.87 -2.22 22.12
N VAL A 162 -22.87 -2.25 21.23
CA VAL A 162 -22.72 -1.79 19.84
C VAL A 162 -23.52 -0.53 19.61
N LEU A 163 -22.95 0.35 18.80
CA LEU A 163 -23.57 1.60 18.37
C LEU A 163 -23.55 1.67 16.85
N THR A 164 -24.68 2.01 16.26
CA THR A 164 -24.80 2.22 14.82
C THR A 164 -25.88 3.23 14.53
N ASP A 165 -25.67 4.02 13.49
CA ASP A 165 -26.67 4.96 13.00
C ASP A 165 -26.48 5.23 11.51
N ALA A 166 -27.47 5.82 10.85
CA ALA A 166 -27.39 6.19 9.45
C ALA A 166 -26.83 7.60 9.30
N SER A 167 -25.77 7.75 8.51
CA SER A 167 -25.36 9.05 7.95
C SER A 167 -25.78 9.11 6.49
N ASN A 168 -26.70 10.03 6.16
CA ASN A 168 -27.16 10.26 4.80
C ASN A 168 -26.27 11.28 4.10
N HIS A 169 -25.47 10.83 3.12
CA HIS A 169 -24.74 11.72 2.22
C HIS A 169 -25.15 11.41 0.77
N ASN A 170 -26.00 12.27 0.20
CA ASN A 170 -26.65 12.04 -1.09
C ASN A 170 -27.49 10.74 -1.11
N ALA A 171 -27.23 9.84 -2.05
CA ALA A 171 -27.94 8.57 -2.20
C ALA A 171 -27.30 7.41 -1.41
N GLU A 172 -26.12 7.61 -0.82
CA GLU A 172 -25.44 6.57 -0.04
C GLU A 172 -25.74 6.72 1.46
N LYS A 173 -26.05 5.58 2.07
CA LYS A 173 -26.44 5.48 3.48
C LYS A 173 -25.31 4.82 4.24
N LEU A 174 -24.46 5.63 4.85
CA LEU A 174 -23.28 5.16 5.55
C LEU A 174 -23.63 4.76 6.98
N PHE A 175 -23.25 3.55 7.38
CA PHE A 175 -23.44 3.02 8.71
C PHE A 175 -22.08 2.74 9.36
N PRO A 176 -21.68 3.48 10.41
CA PRO A 176 -20.59 3.10 11.28
C PRO A 176 -21.08 2.04 12.27
N LEU A 177 -20.34 0.95 12.43
CA LEU A 177 -20.48 0.06 13.56
C LEU A 177 -19.36 0.34 14.55
N ILE A 178 -19.75 0.78 15.74
CA ILE A 178 -18.87 1.14 16.83
C ILE A 178 -19.08 0.14 17.97
N ILE A 179 -18.00 -0.29 18.60
CA ILE A 179 -18.05 -1.04 19.84
C ILE A 179 -17.68 -0.11 20.99
N GLN A 180 -18.47 -0.15 22.05
CA GLN A 180 -18.20 0.53 23.31
C GLN A 180 -17.96 -0.49 24.42
N TYR A 181 -16.89 -0.29 25.19
CA TYR A 181 -16.55 -1.13 26.33
C TYR A 181 -15.83 -0.31 27.40
N PHE A 182 -15.79 -0.82 28.62
CA PHE A 182 -15.02 -0.25 29.70
C PHE A 182 -13.71 -1.02 29.87
N SER A 183 -12.59 -0.30 29.84
CA SER A 183 -11.28 -0.83 30.21
C SER A 183 -10.90 -0.31 31.59
N GLU A 184 -10.49 -1.18 32.49
CA GLU A 184 -10.03 -0.76 33.83
C GLU A 184 -8.86 0.22 33.77
N THR A 185 -8.03 0.10 32.74
CA THR A 185 -6.83 0.95 32.57
C THR A 185 -7.09 2.23 31.78
N LYS A 186 -8.03 2.21 30.82
CA LYS A 186 -8.28 3.33 29.88
C LYS A 186 -9.63 4.02 30.10
N GLY A 187 -10.45 3.53 31.01
CA GLY A 187 -11.83 3.96 31.18
C GLY A 187 -12.73 3.54 30.02
N MET A 188 -13.78 4.32 29.76
CA MET A 188 -14.73 4.08 28.67
C MET A 188 -14.03 4.25 27.30
N GLN A 189 -14.18 3.26 26.43
CA GLN A 189 -13.61 3.22 25.09
C GLN A 189 -14.72 3.15 24.04
N LEU A 190 -14.55 3.89 22.94
CA LEU A 190 -15.32 3.71 21.70
C LEU A 190 -14.36 3.38 20.56
N LYS A 191 -14.66 2.33 19.80
CA LYS A 191 -13.85 1.88 18.67
C LYS A 191 -14.72 1.65 17.44
N LEU A 192 -14.42 2.35 16.36
CA LEU A 192 -15.03 2.08 15.05
C LEU A 192 -14.45 0.77 14.49
N ILE A 193 -15.29 -0.22 14.25
CA ILE A 193 -14.87 -1.52 13.70
C ILE A 193 -15.27 -1.72 12.24
N LYS A 194 -16.26 -0.97 11.76
CA LYS A 194 -16.70 -1.03 10.36
C LYS A 194 -17.40 0.26 9.96
N LEU A 195 -17.20 0.68 8.71
CA LEU A 195 -17.96 1.75 8.08
C LEU A 195 -18.33 1.28 6.67
N ASN A 196 -19.62 1.11 6.41
CA ASN A 196 -20.13 0.58 5.15
C ASN A 196 -21.36 1.35 4.68
N SER A 197 -21.56 1.41 3.36
CA SER A 197 -22.85 1.83 2.79
C SER A 197 -23.81 0.64 2.78
N LEU A 198 -25.06 0.85 3.21
CA LEU A 198 -26.12 -0.17 3.16
C LEU A 198 -27.16 0.20 2.10
N GLU A 199 -27.80 -0.83 1.53
CA GLU A 199 -28.82 -0.67 0.47
C GLU A 199 -30.10 0.02 0.96
N ASN A 200 -30.45 -0.15 2.24
CA ASN A 200 -31.63 0.43 2.87
C ASN A 200 -31.45 0.52 4.40
N GLU A 201 -32.37 1.23 5.06
CA GLU A 201 -32.37 1.46 6.51
C GLU A 201 -33.43 0.60 7.19
N THR A 202 -33.71 -0.60 6.65
CA THR A 202 -34.65 -1.50 7.34
C THR A 202 -33.96 -2.09 8.57
N SER A 203 -34.75 -2.37 9.60
CA SER A 203 -34.23 -2.99 10.82
C SER A 203 -33.55 -4.33 10.53
N GLU A 204 -34.00 -5.07 9.52
CA GLU A 204 -33.37 -6.33 9.14
C GLU A 204 -31.98 -6.16 8.52
N THR A 205 -31.82 -5.19 7.62
CA THR A 205 -30.53 -4.90 6.99
C THR A 205 -29.50 -4.43 8.02
N ILE A 206 -29.92 -3.56 8.96
CA ILE A 206 -29.04 -3.07 10.02
C ILE A 206 -28.63 -4.20 10.97
N VAL A 207 -29.58 -5.04 11.40
CA VAL A 207 -29.28 -6.19 12.28
C VAL A 207 -28.31 -7.16 11.59
N LYS A 208 -28.55 -7.49 10.31
CA LYS A 208 -27.64 -8.34 9.52
C LYS A 208 -26.25 -7.72 9.42
N PHE A 209 -26.17 -6.41 9.18
CA PHE A 209 -24.89 -5.69 9.16
C PHE A 209 -24.13 -5.82 10.48
N CYS A 210 -24.80 -5.59 11.63
CA CYS A 210 -24.20 -5.72 12.95
C CYS A 210 -23.69 -7.16 13.20
N ILE A 211 -24.57 -8.15 13.07
CA ILE A 211 -24.26 -9.56 13.40
C ILE A 211 -23.20 -10.13 12.46
N ASN A 212 -23.32 -9.89 11.15
CA ASN A 212 -22.33 -10.38 10.18
C ASN A 212 -20.97 -9.74 10.42
N THR A 213 -20.91 -8.45 10.75
CA THR A 213 -19.63 -7.78 11.03
C THR A 213 -18.96 -8.37 12.27
N LEU A 214 -19.70 -8.56 13.37
CA LEU A 214 -19.17 -9.15 14.59
C LEU A 214 -18.68 -10.59 14.36
N ASN A 215 -19.47 -11.42 13.68
CA ASN A 215 -19.11 -12.79 13.34
C ASN A 215 -17.87 -12.85 12.43
N ASN A 216 -17.81 -12.01 11.38
CA ASN A 216 -16.65 -11.96 10.48
C ASN A 216 -15.36 -11.53 11.18
N LEU A 217 -15.47 -10.72 12.23
CA LEU A 217 -14.35 -10.32 13.07
C LEU A 217 -14.05 -11.32 14.20
N ASN A 218 -14.81 -12.41 14.31
CA ASN A 218 -14.75 -13.37 15.41
C ASN A 218 -14.94 -12.71 16.79
N ILE A 219 -15.76 -11.66 16.88
CA ILE A 219 -16.11 -11.00 18.13
C ILE A 219 -17.33 -11.69 18.71
N SER A 220 -17.24 -12.14 19.96
CA SER A 220 -18.24 -13.03 20.51
C SER A 220 -19.52 -12.32 20.94
N LEU A 221 -20.64 -12.73 20.32
CA LEU A 221 -21.98 -12.19 20.58
C LEU A 221 -22.47 -12.40 22.03
N HIS A 222 -21.93 -13.38 22.77
CA HIS A 222 -22.30 -13.59 24.16
C HIS A 222 -21.96 -12.41 25.07
N LYS A 223 -20.95 -11.60 24.71
CA LYS A 223 -20.54 -10.41 25.46
C LYS A 223 -21.33 -9.15 25.10
N LEU A 224 -22.13 -9.19 24.03
CA LEU A 224 -22.93 -8.04 23.59
C LEU A 224 -24.11 -7.82 24.54
N ILE A 225 -24.10 -6.76 25.33
CA ILE A 225 -25.16 -6.47 26.33
C ILE A 225 -25.94 -5.20 26.06
N ALA A 226 -25.56 -4.38 25.08
CA ALA A 226 -26.22 -3.11 24.83
C ALA A 226 -26.25 -2.77 23.33
N TYR A 227 -27.34 -2.13 22.92
CA TYR A 227 -27.52 -1.52 21.61
C TYR A 227 -27.81 -0.04 21.78
N SER A 228 -27.03 0.82 21.13
CA SER A 228 -27.28 2.26 21.11
C SER A 228 -27.45 2.80 19.70
N ALA A 229 -28.45 3.65 19.52
CA ALA A 229 -28.78 4.30 18.27
C ALA A 229 -29.71 5.50 18.50
N ASP A 230 -30.12 6.19 17.44
CA ASP A 230 -31.17 7.20 17.52
C ASP A 230 -32.55 6.59 17.87
N ASN A 231 -33.48 7.40 18.39
CA ASN A 231 -34.79 6.93 18.86
C ASN A 231 -35.80 6.67 17.73
N THR A 232 -35.35 6.35 16.51
CA THR A 232 -36.26 6.11 15.38
C THR A 232 -37.09 4.83 15.56
N ASN A 233 -38.20 4.78 14.83
CA ASN A 233 -39.04 3.58 14.76
C ASN A 233 -38.25 2.35 14.30
N THR A 234 -37.30 2.53 13.38
CA THR A 234 -36.43 1.46 12.90
C THR A 234 -35.55 0.90 14.01
N ASN A 235 -35.01 1.74 14.89
CA ASN A 235 -34.08 1.32 15.92
C ASN A 235 -34.76 0.76 17.17
N PHE A 236 -35.79 1.45 17.69
CA PHE A 236 -36.43 1.11 18.97
C PHE A 236 -37.95 0.94 18.91
N GLY A 237 -38.58 1.07 17.75
CA GLY A 237 -40.05 0.92 17.61
C GLY A 237 -40.85 2.15 18.07
N GLY A 238 -40.21 3.33 18.11
CA GLY A 238 -40.86 4.61 18.40
C GLY A 238 -40.88 4.98 19.87
N ARG A 239 -41.56 6.08 20.21
CA ARG A 239 -41.55 6.67 21.56
C ARG A 239 -41.99 5.70 22.64
N ASP A 240 -42.99 4.86 22.34
CA ASP A 240 -43.55 3.92 23.32
C ASP A 240 -42.83 2.54 23.30
N ARG A 241 -41.86 2.33 22.40
CA ARG A 241 -41.04 1.11 22.30
C ARG A 241 -41.82 -0.22 22.23
N HIS A 242 -43.07 -0.20 21.75
CA HIS A 242 -43.97 -1.35 21.77
C HIS A 242 -43.94 -2.23 20.50
N GLY A 243 -43.09 -1.93 19.51
CA GLY A 243 -42.97 -2.72 18.28
C GLY A 243 -41.92 -3.83 18.37
N THR A 244 -42.10 -4.92 17.60
CA THR A 244 -41.10 -6.00 17.45
C THR A 244 -40.28 -5.88 16.16
N ASN A 245 -40.72 -5.05 15.20
CA ASN A 245 -40.06 -4.88 13.92
C ASN A 245 -38.98 -3.78 13.93
N ASN A 246 -38.12 -3.78 14.94
CA ASN A 246 -37.01 -2.82 15.09
C ASN A 246 -35.67 -3.53 15.36
N VAL A 247 -34.57 -2.80 15.26
CA VAL A 247 -33.21 -3.36 15.42
C VAL A 247 -33.02 -3.93 16.81
N TYR A 248 -33.41 -3.19 17.84
CA TYR A 248 -33.25 -3.58 19.24
C TYR A 248 -33.91 -4.93 19.56
N PHE A 249 -35.20 -5.09 19.25
CA PHE A 249 -35.94 -6.31 19.49
C PHE A 249 -35.40 -7.50 18.68
N LYS A 250 -35.03 -7.26 17.41
CA LYS A 250 -34.45 -8.29 16.55
C LYS A 250 -33.07 -8.74 17.06
N LEU A 251 -32.25 -7.84 17.59
CA LEU A 251 -30.98 -8.20 18.23
C LEU A 251 -31.22 -9.06 19.47
N GLN A 252 -32.14 -8.70 20.38
CA GLN A 252 -32.51 -9.54 21.52
C GLN A 252 -32.93 -10.96 21.08
N SER A 253 -33.79 -11.03 20.06
CA SER A 253 -34.28 -12.30 19.50
C SER A 253 -33.15 -13.18 18.97
N ILE A 254 -32.21 -12.61 18.21
CA ILE A 254 -31.05 -13.35 17.66
C ILE A 254 -30.09 -13.77 18.77
N LEU A 255 -29.82 -12.89 19.74
CA LEU A 255 -28.92 -13.17 20.84
C LEU A 255 -29.53 -14.14 21.87
N SER A 256 -30.84 -14.37 21.80
CA SER A 256 -31.60 -15.17 22.77
C SER A 256 -31.38 -14.72 24.21
N LYS A 257 -31.24 -13.40 24.42
CA LYS A 257 -31.06 -12.77 25.72
C LYS A 257 -31.48 -11.31 25.69
N ASP A 258 -31.74 -10.77 26.87
CA ASP A 258 -31.98 -9.35 27.05
C ASP A 258 -30.67 -8.55 26.90
N ILE A 259 -30.79 -7.39 26.27
CA ILE A 259 -29.74 -6.39 26.12
C ILE A 259 -30.33 -5.02 26.44
N GLU A 260 -29.51 -4.06 26.82
CA GLU A 260 -29.93 -2.70 27.14
C GLU A 260 -30.10 -1.84 25.88
N GLY A 261 -31.23 -1.13 25.79
CA GLY A 261 -31.54 -0.22 24.69
C GLY A 261 -31.25 1.24 25.05
N ILE A 262 -30.15 1.78 24.54
CA ILE A 262 -29.65 3.12 24.86
C ILE A 262 -29.95 4.08 23.71
N GLY A 263 -31.04 4.82 23.82
CA GLY A 263 -31.39 5.86 22.86
C GLY A 263 -30.57 7.14 23.03
N CYS A 264 -30.61 8.03 22.02
CA CYS A 264 -30.18 9.41 22.21
C CYS A 264 -31.00 10.07 23.36
N PRO A 265 -30.36 10.87 24.23
CA PRO A 265 -31.06 11.61 25.27
C PRO A 265 -32.09 12.61 24.70
#